data_AF-A0A830C3K6-F1
#
_entry.id   AF-A0A830C3K6-F1
#
_cell.length_a   1.000
_cell.length_b   1.000
_cell.length_c   1.000
_cell.angle_alpha   90.00
_cell.angle_beta   90.00
_cell.angle_gamma   90.00
#
_symmetry.space_group_name_H-M   'P 1'
#
loop_
_entity.id
_entity.type
_entity.pdbx_description
1 polymer ?
#
loop_
_entity_poly.entity_id
_entity_poly.type
_entity_poly.pdbx_seq_one_letter_code
_entity_poly.pdbx_strand_id
1 'polypeptide(L)'
;MYTYLHNQNALQVIAGKPDLRLRLDHKILQESIVKLINDNPRAGWRASMNPQFSNYTVGQFMHLLGVKPMPEGDLRGVSVVTHKKGLKLPKTFDARTAWPQCGTIGDILGQGHCGSCWAFGAVEVLSDRFCIHFGMNISLSVNDLLACCGFMCGDGCDGGYPLSAWRYFVHTGVVTAECDPYFDNSGCSHPGCEPAYPTPKCERKCKKENLLWKNSKHFSVNAYKIDSHPYNIMAEILKNGPVEVSFTVYEDFAHYTSGVYRHITGEEMGGHAVKLIGWGTTDDGEDYWLLANQWNKSWGD
;
A
#
# COMPACT_ATOMS: atom_id res chain seq x y z
N MET A 1 35.76 -40.95 45.27
CA MET A 1 35.11 -42.25 45.00
C MET A 1 33.67 -42.14 45.47
N TYR A 2 32.74 -42.73 44.72
CA TYR A 2 31.27 -42.63 44.78
C TYR A 2 30.61 -41.60 43.85
N THR A 3 30.19 -42.20 42.74
CA THR A 3 29.26 -41.86 41.67
C THR A 3 27.85 -41.53 42.17
N TYR A 4 27.17 -40.61 41.49
CA TYR A 4 25.70 -40.56 41.44
C TYR A 4 25.24 -40.61 39.98
N LEU A 5 24.28 -41.49 39.72
CA LEU A 5 23.58 -41.72 38.46
C LEU A 5 22.18 -41.09 38.51
N HIS A 6 21.72 -40.68 37.31
CA HIS A 6 20.36 -40.34 36.87
C HIS A 6 19.73 -39.01 37.30
N ASN A 7 19.45 -38.15 36.30
CA ASN A 7 18.05 -37.92 35.93
C ASN A 7 17.87 -37.44 34.47
N GLN A 8 16.65 -37.64 33.98
CA GLN A 8 16.17 -37.78 32.62
C GLN A 8 16.30 -36.55 31.69
N ASN A 9 16.73 -36.80 30.45
CA ASN A 9 16.58 -35.89 29.31
C ASN A 9 15.11 -35.85 28.86
N ALA A 10 14.38 -34.79 29.23
CA ALA A 10 13.17 -34.41 28.52
C ALA A 10 13.57 -33.63 27.26
N LEU A 11 13.47 -34.29 26.10
CA LEU A 11 13.49 -33.64 24.79
C LEU A 11 12.27 -32.72 24.69
N GLN A 12 12.44 -31.43 24.99
CA GLN A 12 11.52 -30.40 24.52
C GLN A 12 11.69 -30.31 23.00
N VAL A 13 10.70 -30.83 22.27
CA VAL A 13 10.52 -30.53 20.86
C VAL A 13 10.17 -29.04 20.78
N ILE A 14 11.17 -28.21 20.53
CA ILE A 14 10.96 -26.84 20.08
C ILE A 14 10.36 -26.98 18.68
N ALA A 15 9.03 -26.85 18.57
CA ALA A 15 8.38 -26.66 17.28
C ALA A 15 8.97 -25.38 16.69
N GLY A 16 9.90 -25.51 15.75
CA GLY A 16 10.43 -24.39 15.00
C GLY A 16 9.28 -23.64 14.34
N LYS A 17 9.34 -22.31 14.33
CA LYS A 17 8.42 -21.50 13.52
C LYS A 17 8.43 -22.07 12.09
N PRO A 18 7.28 -22.41 11.51
CA PRO A 18 7.24 -22.93 10.16
C PRO A 18 7.86 -21.89 9.22
N ASP A 19 8.86 -22.31 8.43
CA ASP A 19 9.52 -21.46 7.45
C ASP A 19 8.49 -20.99 6.41
N LEU A 20 8.30 -19.67 6.29
CA LEU A 20 7.37 -19.06 5.32
C LEU A 20 7.67 -19.54 3.88
N ARG A 21 8.94 -19.86 3.59
CA ARG A 21 9.36 -20.42 2.29
C ARG A 21 8.73 -21.78 1.99
N LEU A 22 8.34 -22.55 3.01
CA LEU A 22 7.67 -23.84 2.85
C LEU A 22 6.16 -23.72 2.57
N ARG A 23 5.58 -22.50 2.68
CA ARG A 23 4.14 -22.27 2.51
C ARG A 23 3.79 -21.40 1.30
N LEU A 24 4.77 -21.02 0.47
CA LEU A 24 4.55 -20.11 -0.67
C LEU A 24 3.47 -20.59 -1.64
N ASP A 25 3.35 -21.90 -1.84
CA ASP A 25 2.36 -22.51 -2.74
C ASP A 25 1.01 -22.78 -2.05
N HIS A 26 0.91 -22.56 -0.73
CA HIS A 26 -0.34 -22.76 0.00
C HIS A 26 -1.31 -21.61 -0.27
N LYS A 27 -2.61 -21.88 -0.15
CA LYS A 27 -3.65 -20.84 -0.25
C LYS A 27 -3.49 -19.80 0.87
N ILE A 28 -3.61 -18.53 0.51
CA ILE A 28 -3.53 -17.42 1.48
C ILE A 28 -4.75 -17.40 2.40
N LEU A 29 -5.95 -17.69 1.85
CA LEU A 29 -7.18 -17.66 2.63
C LEU A 29 -7.41 -18.98 3.37
N GLN A 30 -7.75 -18.89 4.65
CA GLN A 30 -7.96 -20.01 5.55
C GLN A 30 -9.21 -19.81 6.42
N GLU A 31 -10.12 -20.77 6.39
CA GLU A 31 -11.34 -20.77 7.23
C GLU A 31 -11.03 -20.71 8.74
N SER A 32 -9.89 -21.27 9.15
CA SER A 32 -9.42 -21.19 10.54
C SER A 32 -9.17 -19.75 11.00
N ILE A 33 -8.61 -18.91 10.13
CA ILE A 33 -8.35 -17.49 10.40
C ILE A 33 -9.68 -16.73 10.49
N VAL A 34 -10.59 -16.97 9.51
CA VAL A 34 -11.94 -16.38 9.51
C VAL A 34 -12.67 -16.68 10.82
N LYS A 35 -12.69 -17.94 11.23
CA LYS A 35 -13.33 -18.37 12.48
C LYS A 35 -12.69 -17.73 13.70
N LEU A 36 -11.35 -17.71 13.78
CA LEU A 36 -10.63 -17.12 14.92
C LEU A 36 -10.96 -15.63 15.10
N ILE A 37 -11.03 -14.88 14.01
CA ILE A 37 -11.32 -13.44 14.04
C ILE A 37 -12.79 -13.21 14.42
N ASN A 38 -13.72 -13.91 13.76
CA ASN A 38 -15.15 -13.69 13.96
C ASN A 38 -15.66 -14.20 15.32
N ASP A 39 -14.99 -15.20 15.92
CA ASP A 39 -15.27 -15.67 17.28
C ASP A 39 -14.69 -14.73 18.36
N ASN A 40 -13.81 -13.78 17.99
CA ASN A 40 -13.19 -12.84 18.92
C ASN A 40 -14.03 -11.56 19.08
N PRO A 41 -14.72 -11.35 20.22
CA PRO A 41 -15.57 -10.17 20.42
C PRO A 41 -14.79 -8.85 20.49
N ARG A 42 -13.46 -8.91 20.62
CA ARG A 42 -12.58 -7.74 20.64
C ARG A 42 -11.82 -7.53 19.33
N ALA A 43 -12.17 -8.26 18.27
CA ALA A 43 -11.51 -8.10 16.98
C ALA A 43 -11.64 -6.68 16.43
N GLY A 44 -12.85 -6.09 16.50
CA GLY A 44 -13.13 -4.76 15.92
C GLY A 44 -13.35 -4.77 14.41
N TRP A 45 -13.18 -5.92 13.75
CA TRP A 45 -13.39 -6.12 12.32
C TRP A 45 -13.91 -7.52 12.00
N ARG A 46 -14.44 -7.69 10.79
CA ARG A 46 -14.97 -8.96 10.28
C ARG A 46 -14.06 -9.54 9.20
N ALA A 47 -13.84 -10.84 9.30
CA ALA A 47 -13.09 -11.61 8.32
C ALA A 47 -14.02 -12.45 7.44
N SER A 48 -13.61 -12.68 6.19
CA SER A 48 -14.27 -13.62 5.27
C SER A 48 -13.25 -14.27 4.32
N MET A 49 -13.69 -15.29 3.60
CA MET A 49 -12.96 -15.84 2.45
C MET A 49 -13.10 -14.88 1.26
N ASN A 50 -12.34 -13.78 1.30
CA ASN A 50 -12.48 -12.68 0.37
C ASN A 50 -12.30 -13.13 -1.10
N PRO A 51 -13.30 -12.94 -1.98
CA PRO A 51 -13.24 -13.42 -3.37
C PRO A 51 -12.02 -12.94 -4.15
N GLN A 52 -11.53 -11.73 -3.85
CA GLN A 52 -10.35 -11.14 -4.49
C GLN A 52 -9.11 -12.05 -4.41
N PHE A 53 -8.96 -12.79 -3.31
CA PHE A 53 -7.80 -13.65 -3.04
C PHE A 53 -8.16 -15.14 -2.97
N SER A 54 -9.37 -15.53 -3.38
CA SER A 54 -9.84 -16.92 -3.37
C SER A 54 -8.88 -17.91 -4.05
N ASN A 55 -8.22 -17.47 -5.12
CA ASN A 55 -7.28 -18.30 -5.87
C ASN A 55 -5.81 -18.07 -5.52
N TYR A 56 -5.49 -17.08 -4.69
CA TYR A 56 -4.12 -16.68 -4.43
C TYR A 56 -3.39 -17.68 -3.52
N THR A 57 -2.13 -17.92 -3.82
CA THR A 57 -1.18 -18.51 -2.88
C THR A 57 -0.58 -17.45 -1.97
N VAL A 58 0.09 -17.90 -0.89
CA VAL A 58 0.89 -17.06 -0.01
C VAL A 58 1.92 -16.26 -0.82
N GLY A 59 2.65 -16.90 -1.73
CA GLY A 59 3.66 -16.25 -2.56
C GLY A 59 3.07 -15.20 -3.51
N GLN A 60 1.93 -15.48 -4.13
CA GLN A 60 1.22 -14.52 -4.98
C GLN A 60 0.72 -13.31 -4.18
N PHE A 61 0.18 -13.54 -2.98
CA PHE A 61 -0.24 -12.45 -2.09
C PHE A 61 0.96 -11.59 -1.64
N MET A 62 2.07 -12.22 -1.25
CA MET A 62 3.31 -11.52 -0.90
C MET A 62 3.85 -10.67 -2.05
N HIS A 63 3.72 -11.14 -3.30
CA HIS A 63 4.16 -10.37 -4.47
C HIS A 63 3.40 -9.04 -4.61
N LEU A 64 2.16 -8.92 -4.11
CA LEU A 64 1.44 -7.65 -4.10
C LEU A 64 2.00 -6.65 -3.08
N LEU A 65 2.76 -7.12 -2.08
CA LEU A 65 3.30 -6.33 -0.98
C LEU A 65 4.66 -5.74 -1.36
N GLY A 66 4.60 -4.78 -2.28
CA GLY A 66 5.75 -4.24 -3.00
C GLY A 66 6.55 -3.15 -2.28
N VAL A 67 6.37 -2.91 -0.98
CA VAL A 67 7.21 -1.90 -0.29
C VAL A 67 8.52 -2.53 0.15
N LYS A 68 9.62 -1.95 -0.33
CA LYS A 68 10.97 -2.31 0.10
C LYS A 68 11.45 -1.38 1.22
N PRO A 69 12.22 -1.91 2.20
CA PRO A 69 12.85 -1.06 3.21
C PRO A 69 13.89 -0.16 2.54
N MET A 70 13.73 1.15 2.70
CA MET A 70 14.66 2.12 2.13
C MET A 70 16.04 2.02 2.80
N PRO A 71 17.15 2.03 2.03
CA PRO A 71 18.48 2.08 2.61
C PRO A 71 18.67 3.29 3.52
N GLU A 72 19.30 3.11 4.70
CA GLU A 72 19.49 4.21 5.67
C GLU A 72 20.19 5.44 5.07
N GLY A 73 21.11 5.20 4.14
CA GLY A 73 21.82 6.25 3.42
C GLY A 73 20.90 7.22 2.68
N ASP A 74 19.82 6.69 2.10
CA ASP A 74 18.87 7.44 1.27
C ASP A 74 17.84 8.20 2.10
N LEU A 75 17.72 7.88 3.39
CA LEU A 75 16.90 8.61 4.36
C LEU A 75 17.61 9.85 4.91
N ARG A 76 18.92 9.95 4.77
CA ARG A 76 19.69 11.10 5.26
C ARG A 76 19.34 12.37 4.48
N GLY A 77 19.14 13.47 5.21
CA GLY A 77 18.82 14.78 4.63
C GLY A 77 17.38 14.93 4.13
N VAL A 78 16.53 13.91 4.29
CA VAL A 78 15.10 14.02 3.96
C VAL A 78 14.44 14.95 4.98
N SER A 79 13.77 15.99 4.48
CA SER A 79 13.02 16.91 5.34
C SER A 79 11.89 16.17 6.05
N VAL A 80 11.78 16.37 7.36
CA VAL A 80 10.68 15.86 8.17
C VAL A 80 9.79 17.03 8.56
N VAL A 81 8.54 17.00 8.10
CA VAL A 81 7.56 18.04 8.37
C VAL A 81 6.84 17.74 9.69
N THR A 82 6.75 18.78 10.51
CA THR A 82 5.93 18.82 11.73
C THR A 82 4.97 20.00 11.65
N HIS A 83 3.83 19.91 12.33
CA HIS A 83 2.83 20.95 12.38
C HIS A 83 2.73 21.51 13.80
N LYS A 84 2.59 22.85 13.92
CA LYS A 84 2.43 23.51 15.22
C LYS A 84 1.16 23.01 15.92
N LYS A 85 1.27 22.66 17.21
CA LYS A 85 0.13 22.29 18.07
C LYS A 85 -0.75 23.52 18.30
N GLY A 86 -1.86 23.61 17.59
CA GLY A 86 -2.74 24.78 17.57
C GLY A 86 -3.80 24.73 16.47
N LEU A 87 -3.63 23.83 15.50
CA LEU A 87 -4.68 23.48 14.56
C LEU A 87 -5.74 22.65 15.31
N LYS A 88 -7.00 23.09 15.26
CA LYS A 88 -8.12 22.30 15.78
C LYS A 88 -8.45 21.21 14.78
N LEU A 89 -8.04 19.99 15.08
CA LEU A 89 -8.34 18.82 14.26
C LEU A 89 -9.76 18.31 14.58
N PRO A 90 -10.60 18.05 13.56
CA PRO A 90 -11.90 17.42 13.79
C PRO A 90 -11.74 15.97 14.27
N LYS A 91 -12.76 15.46 14.98
CA LYS A 91 -12.78 14.06 15.43
C LYS A 91 -12.84 13.07 14.26
N THR A 92 -13.56 13.44 13.20
CA THR A 92 -13.66 12.68 11.96
C THR A 92 -13.31 13.58 10.77
N PHE A 93 -12.67 12.99 9.76
CA PHE A 93 -12.32 13.68 8.53
C PHE A 93 -12.29 12.71 7.36
N ASP A 94 -12.87 13.11 6.24
CA ASP A 94 -12.83 12.37 4.98
C ASP A 94 -12.54 13.34 3.83
N ALA A 95 -11.38 13.17 3.19
CA ALA A 95 -10.93 14.01 2.09
C ALA A 95 -11.95 14.07 0.92
N ARG A 96 -12.72 13.00 0.69
CA ARG A 96 -13.75 12.96 -0.37
C ARG A 96 -14.86 13.99 -0.11
N THR A 97 -15.21 14.18 1.16
CA THR A 97 -16.21 15.16 1.59
C THR A 97 -15.63 16.57 1.70
N ALA A 98 -14.34 16.69 2.05
CA ALA A 98 -13.66 17.99 2.17
C ALA A 98 -13.37 18.62 0.79
N TRP A 99 -13.13 17.78 -0.23
CA TRP A 99 -12.88 18.22 -1.61
C TRP A 99 -13.75 17.43 -2.61
N PRO A 100 -15.08 17.62 -2.60
CA PRO A 100 -16.02 16.84 -3.42
C PRO A 100 -15.84 17.05 -4.93
N GLN A 101 -15.22 18.16 -5.35
CA GLN A 101 -14.87 18.41 -6.75
C GLN A 101 -13.72 17.53 -7.28
N CYS A 102 -12.98 16.88 -6.37
CA CYS A 102 -11.82 16.06 -6.70
C CYS A 102 -12.19 14.57 -6.73
N GLY A 103 -12.65 14.13 -7.90
CA GLY A 103 -13.10 12.75 -8.11
C GLY A 103 -12.04 11.69 -7.81
N THR A 104 -10.76 11.99 -8.11
CA THR A 104 -9.63 11.06 -7.91
C THR A 104 -9.45 10.61 -6.45
N ILE A 105 -9.94 11.38 -5.48
CA ILE A 105 -9.78 11.04 -4.06
C ILE A 105 -10.53 9.75 -3.75
N GLY A 106 -11.72 9.57 -4.32
CA GLY A 106 -12.56 8.39 -4.14
C GLY A 106 -12.31 7.25 -5.13
N ASP A 107 -11.40 7.43 -6.10
CA ASP A 107 -11.07 6.38 -7.03
C ASP A 107 -10.28 5.27 -6.34
N ILE A 108 -10.71 4.02 -6.58
CA ILE A 108 -10.06 2.80 -6.09
C ILE A 108 -9.52 2.07 -7.31
N LEU A 109 -8.19 1.97 -7.38
CA LEU A 109 -7.49 1.35 -8.49
C LEU A 109 -7.12 -0.11 -8.17
N GLY A 110 -6.60 -0.82 -9.17
CA GLY A 110 -6.13 -2.20 -9.06
C GLY A 110 -4.70 -2.33 -9.55
N GLN A 111 -3.79 -2.76 -8.66
CA GLN A 111 -2.39 -2.99 -9.01
C GLN A 111 -2.16 -4.28 -9.80
N GLY A 112 -3.19 -5.11 -9.93
CA GLY A 112 -3.11 -6.37 -10.66
C GLY A 112 -2.15 -7.36 -9.98
N HIS A 113 -1.32 -8.05 -10.75
CA HIS A 113 -0.39 -9.08 -10.27
C HIS A 113 1.06 -8.59 -10.23
N CYS A 114 1.23 -7.35 -9.77
CA CYS A 114 2.49 -6.63 -9.73
C CYS A 114 2.61 -5.97 -8.34
N GLY A 115 3.78 -6.05 -7.71
CA GLY A 115 4.12 -5.36 -6.47
C GLY A 115 4.35 -3.86 -6.65
N SER A 116 3.41 -3.17 -7.30
CA SER A 116 3.48 -1.75 -7.65
C SER A 116 2.78 -0.83 -6.65
N CYS A 117 2.38 -1.32 -5.47
CA CYS A 117 1.69 -0.52 -4.45
C CYS A 117 2.42 0.79 -4.09
N TRP A 118 3.75 0.77 -4.05
CA TRP A 118 4.62 1.94 -3.82
C TRP A 118 4.50 3.01 -4.91
N ALA A 119 4.12 2.62 -6.13
CA ALA A 119 3.90 3.52 -7.24
C ALA A 119 2.45 4.02 -7.26
N PHE A 120 1.48 3.14 -6.99
CA PHE A 120 0.08 3.51 -6.89
C PHE A 120 -0.17 4.52 -5.77
N GLY A 121 0.26 4.23 -4.53
CA GLY A 121 0.06 5.13 -3.39
C GLY A 121 0.60 6.54 -3.69
N ALA A 122 1.79 6.62 -4.24
CA ALA A 122 2.42 7.87 -4.64
C ALA A 122 1.63 8.63 -5.75
N VAL A 123 1.25 7.93 -6.82
CA VAL A 123 0.56 8.54 -7.98
C VAL A 123 -0.87 8.94 -7.65
N GLU A 124 -1.62 8.13 -6.89
CA GLU A 124 -2.97 8.46 -6.43
C GLU A 124 -2.95 9.72 -5.58
N VAL A 125 -2.03 9.80 -4.62
CA VAL A 125 -1.88 10.97 -3.74
C VAL A 125 -1.46 12.21 -4.53
N LEU A 126 -0.53 12.07 -5.48
CA LEU A 126 -0.12 13.20 -6.32
C LEU A 126 -1.29 13.71 -7.17
N SER A 127 -2.07 12.81 -7.76
CA SER A 127 -3.27 13.14 -8.55
C SER A 127 -4.28 13.94 -7.71
N ASP A 128 -4.55 13.47 -6.48
CA ASP A 128 -5.44 14.15 -5.54
C ASP A 128 -4.94 15.56 -5.20
N ARG A 129 -3.64 15.69 -4.94
CA ARG A 129 -3.02 16.98 -4.63
C ARG A 129 -3.01 17.94 -5.82
N PHE A 130 -2.95 17.45 -7.05
CA PHE A 130 -3.14 18.31 -8.23
C PHE A 130 -4.54 18.91 -8.27
N CYS A 131 -5.57 18.12 -7.95
CA CYS A 131 -6.92 18.65 -7.88
C CYS A 131 -7.10 19.64 -6.71
N ILE A 132 -6.60 19.29 -5.52
CA ILE A 132 -6.78 20.11 -4.31
C ILE A 132 -6.10 21.47 -4.44
N HIS A 133 -4.88 21.52 -4.98
CA HIS A 133 -4.07 22.75 -5.01
C HIS A 133 -4.21 23.54 -6.32
N PHE A 134 -4.57 22.89 -7.43
CA PHE A 134 -4.62 23.54 -8.75
C PHE A 134 -5.97 23.41 -9.46
N GLY A 135 -6.96 22.74 -8.85
CA GLY A 135 -8.26 22.48 -9.50
C GLY A 135 -8.16 21.52 -10.69
N MET A 136 -7.04 20.81 -10.85
CA MET A 136 -6.79 19.89 -11.94
C MET A 136 -7.22 18.47 -11.55
N ASN A 137 -8.44 18.09 -11.92
CA ASN A 137 -8.95 16.73 -11.71
C ASN A 137 -8.38 15.78 -12.78
N ILE A 138 -7.12 15.36 -12.59
CA ILE A 138 -6.34 14.55 -13.53
C ILE A 138 -5.86 13.25 -12.88
N SER A 139 -5.94 12.14 -13.62
CA SER A 139 -5.31 10.88 -13.21
C SER A 139 -3.90 10.81 -13.78
N LEU A 140 -2.91 10.64 -12.92
CA LEU A 140 -1.50 10.46 -13.30
C LEU A 140 -1.18 8.99 -13.56
N SER A 141 -0.13 8.74 -14.33
CA SER A 141 0.25 7.40 -14.80
C SER A 141 1.09 6.67 -13.77
N VAL A 142 0.54 5.58 -13.23
CA VAL A 142 1.33 4.61 -12.46
C VAL A 142 2.37 3.92 -13.35
N ASN A 143 2.03 3.63 -14.61
CA ASN A 143 2.92 2.92 -15.53
C ASN A 143 4.21 3.68 -15.80
N ASP A 144 4.13 4.99 -16.01
CA ASP A 144 5.30 5.84 -16.27
C ASP A 144 6.23 5.89 -15.06
N LEU A 145 5.70 6.02 -13.83
CA LEU A 145 6.53 5.91 -12.63
C LEU A 145 7.18 4.52 -12.51
N LEU A 146 6.36 3.47 -12.59
CA LEU A 146 6.76 2.08 -12.39
C LEU A 146 7.84 1.65 -13.39
N ALA A 147 7.64 1.94 -14.67
CA ALA A 147 8.50 1.50 -15.76
C ALA A 147 9.74 2.39 -15.92
N CYS A 148 9.63 3.70 -15.69
CA CYS A 148 10.67 4.66 -16.06
C CYS A 148 11.53 5.19 -14.90
N CYS A 149 11.14 5.02 -13.63
CA CYS A 149 12.00 5.41 -12.52
C CYS A 149 13.27 4.53 -12.43
N GLY A 150 13.14 3.25 -12.81
CA GLY A 150 14.24 2.29 -12.76
C GLY A 150 14.77 2.09 -11.33
N PHE A 151 16.06 1.74 -11.23
CA PHE A 151 16.71 1.35 -9.96
C PHE A 151 16.65 2.40 -8.85
N MET A 152 16.39 3.68 -9.18
CA MET A 152 16.17 4.72 -8.16
C MET A 152 14.97 4.41 -7.26
N CYS A 153 13.91 3.86 -7.86
CA CYS A 153 12.69 3.51 -7.12
C CYS A 153 12.65 2.05 -6.68
N GLY A 154 13.61 1.21 -7.07
CA GLY A 154 13.63 -0.22 -6.77
C GLY A 154 13.53 -1.06 -8.03
N ASP A 155 12.75 -2.15 -7.96
CA ASP A 155 12.73 -3.22 -8.96
C ASP A 155 11.36 -3.33 -9.66
N GLY A 156 10.62 -2.23 -9.75
CA GLY A 156 9.33 -2.18 -10.46
C GLY A 156 8.27 -3.05 -9.78
N CYS A 157 7.79 -4.08 -10.48
CA CYS A 157 6.82 -5.05 -9.97
C CYS A 157 7.35 -5.94 -8.85
N ASP A 158 8.67 -6.06 -8.68
CA ASP A 158 9.25 -6.78 -7.55
C ASP A 158 9.41 -5.90 -6.31
N GLY A 159 8.80 -4.72 -6.33
CA GLY A 159 8.72 -3.77 -5.23
C GLY A 159 9.66 -2.57 -5.36
N GLY A 160 9.38 -1.54 -4.56
CA GLY A 160 10.06 -0.27 -4.62
C GLY A 160 9.95 0.57 -3.35
N TYR A 161 10.51 1.77 -3.43
CA TYR A 161 10.70 2.68 -2.32
C TYR A 161 9.77 3.89 -2.46
N PRO A 162 8.72 4.04 -1.61
CA PRO A 162 7.76 5.14 -1.71
C PRO A 162 8.40 6.53 -1.78
N LEU A 163 9.36 6.83 -0.90
CA LEU A 163 10.02 8.15 -0.92
C LEU A 163 10.84 8.41 -2.20
N SER A 164 11.38 7.37 -2.85
CA SER A 164 12.05 7.53 -4.14
C SER A 164 11.07 7.87 -5.26
N ALA A 165 9.82 7.37 -5.20
CA ALA A 165 8.76 7.78 -6.14
C ALA A 165 8.50 9.29 -6.05
N TRP A 166 8.38 9.83 -4.83
CA TRP A 166 8.23 11.27 -4.63
C TRP A 166 9.43 12.07 -5.15
N ARG A 167 10.66 11.59 -4.95
CA ARG A 167 11.86 12.21 -5.55
C ARG A 167 11.82 12.17 -7.07
N TYR A 168 11.36 11.07 -7.67
CA TYR A 168 11.18 10.98 -9.12
C TYR A 168 10.17 12.01 -9.63
N PHE A 169 9.06 12.23 -8.91
CA PHE A 169 8.10 13.29 -9.27
C PHE A 169 8.70 14.69 -9.23
N VAL A 170 9.62 14.96 -8.31
CA VAL A 170 10.33 16.25 -8.24
C VAL A 170 11.29 16.42 -9.42
N HIS A 171 12.08 15.40 -9.74
CA HIS A 171 13.17 15.52 -10.71
C HIS A 171 12.75 15.27 -12.17
N THR A 172 11.87 14.31 -12.38
CA THR A 172 11.50 13.80 -13.72
C THR A 172 10.04 14.08 -14.05
N GLY A 173 9.18 14.08 -13.03
CA GLY A 173 7.74 14.18 -13.21
C GLY A 173 7.12 12.92 -13.82
N VAL A 174 5.80 12.88 -13.81
CA VAL A 174 4.99 11.76 -14.27
C VAL A 174 3.95 12.22 -15.30
N VAL A 175 3.66 11.40 -16.31
CA VAL A 175 2.63 11.72 -17.31
C VAL A 175 1.22 11.40 -16.81
N THR A 176 0.19 11.76 -17.58
CA THR A 176 -1.20 11.36 -17.29
C THR A 176 -1.46 9.89 -17.62
N ALA A 177 -2.43 9.26 -16.96
CA ALA A 177 -2.87 7.91 -17.28
C ALA A 177 -3.43 7.78 -18.71
N GLU A 178 -3.92 8.88 -19.30
CA GLU A 178 -4.31 8.92 -20.73
C GLU A 178 -3.09 8.80 -21.66
N CYS A 179 -1.96 9.40 -21.28
CA CYS A 179 -0.72 9.29 -22.06
C CYS A 179 -0.17 7.87 -21.98
N ASP A 180 -0.01 7.34 -20.76
CA ASP A 180 0.57 6.01 -20.53
C ASP A 180 -0.31 5.22 -19.53
N PRO A 181 -1.33 4.49 -20.00
CA PRO A 181 -2.24 3.77 -19.14
C PRO A 181 -1.56 2.60 -18.42
N TYR A 182 -2.10 2.20 -17.27
CA TYR A 182 -1.60 1.03 -16.56
C TYR A 182 -1.73 -0.23 -17.43
N PHE A 183 -0.69 -1.07 -17.40
CA PHE A 183 -0.55 -2.21 -18.30
C PHE A 183 -1.46 -3.39 -17.92
N ASP A 184 -1.79 -3.55 -16.64
CA ASP A 184 -2.62 -4.65 -16.12
C ASP A 184 -4.02 -4.16 -15.72
N ASN A 185 -4.84 -3.81 -16.71
CA ASN A 185 -6.24 -3.39 -16.49
C ASN A 185 -7.26 -4.54 -16.60
N SER A 186 -6.83 -5.71 -17.07
CA SER A 186 -7.70 -6.86 -17.37
C SER A 186 -7.47 -8.07 -16.45
N GLY A 187 -6.56 -7.93 -15.47
CA GLY A 187 -6.09 -9.04 -14.66
C GLY A 187 -5.33 -10.09 -15.48
N CYS A 188 -4.92 -11.17 -14.80
CA CYS A 188 -4.18 -12.30 -15.37
C CYS A 188 -5.00 -13.16 -16.35
N SER A 189 -5.44 -12.59 -17.46
CA SER A 189 -6.15 -13.31 -18.53
C SER A 189 -5.24 -13.77 -19.66
N HIS A 190 -3.90 -13.75 -19.49
CA HIS A 190 -2.93 -14.12 -20.53
C HIS A 190 -1.90 -15.15 -20.04
N PRO A 191 -1.31 -15.96 -20.94
CA PRO A 191 -0.21 -16.85 -20.62
C PRO A 191 1.00 -16.07 -20.06
N GLY A 192 1.66 -16.63 -19.03
CA GLY A 192 2.82 -16.01 -18.37
C GLY A 192 2.49 -15.11 -17.18
N CYS A 193 1.23 -15.06 -16.76
CA CYS A 193 0.79 -14.28 -15.60
C CYS A 193 0.91 -15.04 -14.25
N GLU A 194 1.65 -16.15 -14.22
CA GLU A 194 1.92 -16.86 -12.97
C GLU A 194 3.43 -16.87 -12.65
N PRO A 195 3.84 -16.49 -11.42
CA PRO A 195 3.05 -15.91 -10.32
C PRO A 195 2.98 -14.37 -10.32
N ALA A 196 3.71 -13.71 -11.22
CA ALA A 196 3.95 -12.27 -11.20
C ALA A 196 4.08 -11.70 -12.62
N TYR A 197 3.58 -10.49 -12.85
CA TYR A 197 3.78 -9.80 -14.12
C TYR A 197 5.14 -9.08 -14.12
N PRO A 198 6.00 -9.28 -15.13
CA PRO A 198 7.31 -8.62 -15.18
C PRO A 198 7.17 -7.11 -15.38
N THR A 199 8.04 -6.32 -14.75
CA THR A 199 8.04 -4.87 -14.91
C THR A 199 8.04 -4.47 -16.40
N PRO A 200 7.06 -3.68 -16.87
CA PRO A 200 7.00 -3.25 -18.25
C PRO A 200 8.22 -2.39 -18.60
N LYS A 201 8.60 -2.39 -19.88
CA LYS A 201 9.67 -1.52 -20.36
C LYS A 201 9.21 -0.07 -20.36
N CYS A 202 10.10 0.84 -19.95
CA CYS A 202 9.84 2.28 -20.06
C CYS A 202 9.67 2.69 -21.53
N GLU A 203 8.45 3.08 -21.90
CA GLU A 203 8.14 3.68 -23.18
C GLU A 203 7.96 5.20 -23.02
N ARG A 204 8.95 5.99 -23.47
CA ARG A 204 8.89 7.46 -23.41
C ARG A 204 8.03 8.06 -24.53
N LYS A 205 6.84 7.52 -24.72
CA LYS A 205 5.89 7.90 -25.77
C LYS A 205 4.47 7.65 -25.24
N CYS A 206 3.56 8.60 -25.47
CA CYS A 206 2.16 8.35 -25.16
C CYS A 206 1.55 7.34 -26.13
N LYS A 207 0.62 6.50 -25.64
CA LYS A 207 -0.17 5.59 -26.47
C LYS A 207 -1.11 6.37 -27.40
N LYS A 208 -1.64 7.50 -26.95
CA LYS A 208 -2.44 8.42 -27.77
C LYS A 208 -1.51 9.30 -28.62
N GLU A 209 -1.65 9.21 -29.95
CA GLU A 209 -0.73 9.86 -30.91
C GLU A 209 -0.66 11.39 -30.78
N ASN A 210 -1.75 12.04 -30.36
CA ASN A 210 -1.82 13.50 -30.21
C ASN A 210 -1.19 14.02 -28.92
N LEU A 211 -0.73 13.15 -28.02
CA LEU A 211 -0.08 13.52 -26.77
C LEU A 211 1.43 13.27 -26.85
N LEU A 212 2.20 14.26 -26.42
CA LEU A 212 3.66 14.15 -26.37
C LEU A 212 4.10 13.88 -24.93
N TRP A 213 4.79 12.75 -24.72
CA TRP A 213 5.21 12.31 -23.38
C TRP A 213 5.96 13.40 -22.60
N LYS A 214 6.84 14.15 -23.25
CA LYS A 214 7.59 15.25 -22.63
C LYS A 214 6.70 16.41 -22.18
N ASN A 215 5.63 16.71 -22.92
CA ASN A 215 4.73 17.83 -22.63
C ASN A 215 3.62 17.43 -21.64
N SER A 216 3.40 16.13 -21.43
CA SER A 216 2.40 15.61 -20.49
C SER A 216 2.92 15.46 -19.06
N LYS A 217 4.15 15.89 -18.77
CA LYS A 217 4.80 15.71 -17.46
C LYS A 217 4.26 16.66 -16.41
N HIS A 218 3.97 16.10 -15.23
CA HIS A 218 3.51 16.78 -14.03
C HIS A 218 4.52 16.51 -12.91
N PHE A 219 4.86 17.57 -12.16
CA PHE A 219 5.96 17.54 -11.20
C PHE A 219 5.45 17.80 -9.79
N SER A 220 6.06 17.13 -8.80
CA SER A 220 5.92 17.53 -7.40
C SER A 220 6.88 18.68 -7.11
N VAL A 221 6.49 19.60 -6.22
CA VAL A 221 7.37 20.69 -5.78
C VAL A 221 8.48 20.17 -4.87
N ASN A 222 8.18 19.19 -4.02
CA ASN A 222 9.12 18.63 -3.06
C ASN A 222 8.78 17.17 -2.71
N ALA A 223 9.69 16.53 -1.98
CA ALA A 223 9.52 15.21 -1.39
C ALA A 223 9.97 15.29 0.08
N TYR A 224 9.09 14.92 1.00
CA TYR A 224 9.33 15.01 2.44
C TYR A 224 8.66 13.87 3.18
N LYS A 225 9.13 13.63 4.40
CA LYS A 225 8.47 12.75 5.36
C LYS A 225 7.61 13.58 6.29
N ILE A 226 6.53 12.99 6.77
CA ILE A 226 5.73 13.54 7.86
C ILE A 226 6.22 12.87 9.13
N ASP A 227 6.34 13.64 10.22
CA ASP A 227 6.56 13.06 11.54
C ASP A 227 5.44 12.06 11.89
N SER A 228 5.81 10.92 12.47
CA SER A 228 4.89 9.78 12.67
C SER A 228 3.86 10.00 13.77
N HIS A 229 3.90 11.13 14.49
CA HIS A 229 2.89 11.43 15.48
C HIS A 229 1.53 11.68 14.80
N PRO A 230 0.42 11.03 15.24
CA PRO A 230 -0.88 11.13 14.57
C PRO A 230 -1.36 12.55 14.30
N TYR A 231 -1.10 13.49 15.21
CA TYR A 231 -1.42 14.91 15.02
C TYR A 231 -0.77 15.49 13.75
N ASN A 232 0.49 15.16 13.46
CA ASN A 232 1.21 15.70 12.30
C ASN A 232 0.64 15.14 11.00
N ILE A 233 0.27 13.86 10.99
CA ILE A 233 -0.37 13.19 9.84
C ILE A 233 -1.76 13.79 9.60
N MET A 234 -2.60 13.90 10.63
CA MET A 234 -3.93 14.52 10.53
C MET A 234 -3.84 15.99 10.06
N ALA A 235 -2.91 16.76 10.63
CA ALA A 235 -2.70 18.15 10.24
C ALA A 235 -2.20 18.30 8.81
N GLU A 236 -1.36 17.38 8.34
CA GLU A 236 -0.91 17.35 6.95
C GLU A 236 -2.07 17.07 6.01
N ILE A 237 -2.88 16.04 6.31
CA ILE A 237 -4.03 15.68 5.48
C ILE A 237 -5.05 16.81 5.44
N LEU A 238 -5.37 17.41 6.59
CA LEU A 238 -6.34 18.50 6.68
C LEU A 238 -5.94 19.71 5.85
N LYS A 239 -4.64 20.00 5.74
CA LYS A 239 -4.13 21.17 5.01
C LYS A 239 -3.91 20.90 3.54
N ASN A 240 -3.36 19.74 3.21
CA ASN A 240 -2.73 19.50 1.92
C ASN A 240 -3.37 18.34 1.14
N GLY A 241 -4.37 17.66 1.71
CA GLY A 241 -5.00 16.49 1.11
C GLY A 241 -4.31 15.17 1.46
N PRO A 242 -4.75 14.06 0.85
CA PRO A 242 -4.25 12.72 1.12
C PRO A 242 -2.73 12.60 1.17
N VAL A 243 -2.24 11.55 1.83
CA VAL A 243 -0.82 11.23 1.96
C VAL A 243 -0.58 9.76 1.65
N GLU A 244 0.61 9.42 1.17
CA GLU A 244 1.01 8.03 1.01
C GLU A 244 1.56 7.52 2.34
N VAL A 245 1.12 6.33 2.75
CA VAL A 245 1.63 5.64 3.94
C VAL A 245 1.99 4.21 3.59
N SER A 246 2.82 3.58 4.41
CA SER A 246 3.10 2.15 4.31
C SER A 246 2.94 1.49 5.66
N PHE A 247 2.52 0.23 5.66
CA PHE A 247 2.34 -0.57 6.87
C PHE A 247 2.72 -2.02 6.59
N THR A 248 3.02 -2.75 7.67
CA THR A 248 3.27 -4.19 7.61
C THR A 248 1.95 -4.93 7.47
N VAL A 249 1.84 -5.76 6.45
CA VAL A 249 0.70 -6.64 6.20
C VAL A 249 0.98 -8.01 6.80
N TYR A 250 -0.03 -8.53 7.50
CA TYR A 250 -0.04 -9.88 8.05
C TYR A 250 -1.03 -10.77 7.29
N GLU A 251 -0.89 -12.08 7.43
CA GLU A 251 -1.72 -13.09 6.75
C GLU A 251 -3.23 -12.88 6.99
N ASP A 252 -3.62 -12.45 8.19
CA ASP A 252 -5.02 -12.17 8.52
C ASP A 252 -5.63 -11.03 7.69
N PHE A 253 -4.84 -10.04 7.27
CA PHE A 253 -5.32 -8.89 6.51
C PHE A 253 -5.94 -9.27 5.16
N ALA A 254 -5.48 -10.36 4.53
CA ALA A 254 -6.07 -10.88 3.28
C ALA A 254 -7.58 -11.19 3.44
N HIS A 255 -8.03 -11.46 4.66
CA HIS A 255 -9.40 -11.81 4.99
C HIS A 255 -10.28 -10.61 5.34
N TYR A 256 -9.72 -9.40 5.40
CA TYR A 256 -10.45 -8.19 5.79
C TYR A 256 -11.69 -7.97 4.91
N THR A 257 -12.79 -7.60 5.56
CA THR A 257 -14.07 -7.29 4.92
C THR A 257 -14.59 -5.94 5.40
N SER A 258 -14.71 -5.73 6.71
CA SER A 258 -15.23 -4.46 7.26
C SER A 258 -14.85 -4.25 8.72
N GLY A 259 -14.99 -3.01 9.20
CA GLY A 259 -14.67 -2.60 10.58
C GLY A 259 -13.27 -2.00 10.70
N VAL A 260 -12.74 -1.91 11.92
CA VAL A 260 -11.41 -1.36 12.18
C VAL A 260 -10.41 -2.51 12.27
N TYR A 261 -9.61 -2.67 11.21
CA TYR A 261 -8.59 -3.71 11.18
C TYR A 261 -7.56 -3.50 12.29
N ARG A 262 -7.27 -4.59 13.01
CA ARG A 262 -6.09 -4.75 13.84
C ARG A 262 -5.57 -6.17 13.64
N HIS A 263 -4.25 -6.33 13.60
CA HIS A 263 -3.66 -7.65 13.52
C HIS A 263 -3.96 -8.48 14.77
N ILE A 264 -4.37 -9.75 14.57
CA ILE A 264 -4.70 -10.71 15.62
C ILE A 264 -3.87 -11.99 15.45
N THR A 265 -3.68 -12.46 14.21
CA THR A 265 -3.05 -13.76 13.94
C THR A 265 -2.36 -13.80 12.57
N GLY A 266 -1.54 -14.82 12.35
CA GLY A 266 -0.84 -15.04 11.09
C GLY A 266 0.53 -14.38 11.05
N GLU A 267 1.35 -14.82 10.09
CA GLU A 267 2.72 -14.35 9.97
C GLU A 267 2.80 -12.99 9.25
N GLU A 268 3.93 -12.30 9.42
CA GLU A 268 4.28 -11.11 8.64
C GLU A 268 4.49 -11.49 7.18
N MET A 269 3.80 -10.80 6.27
CA MET A 269 3.79 -11.10 4.84
C MET A 269 4.65 -10.12 4.04
N GLY A 270 4.76 -8.87 4.47
CA GLY A 270 5.55 -7.84 3.78
C GLY A 270 5.05 -6.43 4.05
N GLY A 271 5.67 -5.45 3.38
CA GLY A 271 5.27 -4.05 3.44
C GLY A 271 4.33 -3.68 2.29
N HIS A 272 3.27 -2.94 2.58
CA HIS A 272 2.31 -2.45 1.58
C HIS A 272 2.13 -0.95 1.69
N ALA A 273 2.02 -0.27 0.55
CA ALA A 273 1.80 1.17 0.48
C ALA A 273 0.37 1.46 0.03
N VAL A 274 -0.26 2.44 0.67
CA VAL A 274 -1.66 2.81 0.45
C VAL A 274 -1.83 4.31 0.55
N LYS A 275 -2.97 4.80 0.06
CA LYS A 275 -3.37 6.19 0.17
C LYS A 275 -4.18 6.41 1.45
N LEU A 276 -3.74 7.33 2.29
CA LEU A 276 -4.44 7.74 3.51
C LEU A 276 -5.27 9.01 3.25
N ILE A 277 -6.59 8.88 3.37
CA ILE A 277 -7.55 9.94 2.99
C ILE A 277 -8.31 10.55 4.18
N GLY A 278 -8.18 9.99 5.38
CA GLY A 278 -8.95 10.48 6.51
C GLY A 278 -8.77 9.69 7.80
N TRP A 279 -9.61 9.99 8.78
CA TRP A 279 -9.65 9.34 10.08
C TRP A 279 -11.03 9.47 10.72
N GLY A 280 -11.26 8.70 11.78
CA GLY A 280 -12.42 8.87 12.62
C GLY A 280 -12.31 8.11 13.92
N THR A 281 -13.42 8.09 14.65
CA THR A 281 -13.59 7.27 15.85
C THR A 281 -14.93 6.57 15.72
N THR A 282 -14.98 5.27 15.99
CA THR A 282 -16.23 4.49 16.03
C THR A 282 -17.14 4.98 17.17
N ASP A 283 -18.40 4.56 17.16
CA ASP A 283 -19.35 4.86 18.24
C ASP A 283 -18.87 4.30 19.59
N ASP A 284 -18.14 3.18 19.57
CA ASP A 284 -17.55 2.54 20.74
C ASP A 284 -16.23 3.20 21.20
N GLY A 285 -15.79 4.27 20.54
CA GLY A 285 -14.62 5.05 20.93
C GLY A 285 -13.29 4.58 20.36
N GLU A 286 -13.29 3.73 19.34
CA GLU A 286 -12.07 3.26 18.69
C GLU A 286 -11.64 4.19 17.54
N ASP A 287 -10.43 4.75 17.64
CA ASP A 287 -9.85 5.58 16.59
C ASP A 287 -9.36 4.74 15.40
N TYR A 288 -9.58 5.24 14.19
CA TYR A 288 -9.17 4.58 12.95
C TYR A 288 -8.67 5.56 11.89
N TRP A 289 -7.89 5.02 10.96
CA TRP A 289 -7.50 5.68 9.72
C TRP A 289 -8.36 5.21 8.57
N LEU A 290 -8.72 6.10 7.66
CA LEU A 290 -9.44 5.78 6.43
C LEU A 290 -8.46 5.67 5.27
N LEU A 291 -8.26 4.45 4.77
CA LEU A 291 -7.28 4.12 3.74
C LEU A 291 -7.99 3.70 2.45
N ALA A 292 -7.48 4.16 1.30
CA ALA A 292 -7.82 3.65 -0.02
C ALA A 292 -6.74 2.65 -0.45
N ASN A 293 -7.16 1.41 -0.70
CA ASN A 293 -6.30 0.32 -1.12
C ASN A 293 -6.31 0.17 -2.66
N GLN A 294 -5.35 -0.58 -3.19
CA GLN A 294 -5.07 -0.72 -4.62
C GLN A 294 -5.39 -2.15 -5.12
N TRP A 295 -6.35 -2.83 -4.49
CA TRP A 295 -6.74 -4.22 -4.80
C TRP A 295 -8.13 -4.34 -5.43
N ASN A 296 -8.58 -3.28 -6.11
CA ASN A 296 -9.93 -3.11 -6.66
C ASN A 296 -11.02 -2.98 -5.59
N LYS A 297 -12.22 -2.56 -6.03
CA LYS A 297 -13.42 -2.36 -5.20
C LYS A 297 -14.05 -3.66 -4.68
N SER A 298 -13.57 -4.82 -5.12
CA SER A 298 -14.04 -6.14 -4.69
C SER A 298 -13.46 -6.56 -3.32
N TRP A 299 -12.47 -5.84 -2.81
CA TRP A 299 -11.81 -6.15 -1.55
C TRP A 299 -12.09 -5.06 -0.50
N GLY A 300 -12.46 -5.46 0.72
CA GLY A 300 -12.73 -4.54 1.83
C GLY A 300 -14.12 -3.90 1.78
N ASP A 301 -14.21 -2.69 2.35
CA ASP A 301 -15.43 -1.91 2.62
C ASP A 301 -15.88 -1.05 1.42
#